data_AF-A0A9D9QVT0-F1
#
_entry.id   AF-A0A9D9QVT0-F1
#
_cell.length_a   1.000
_cell.length_b   1.000
_cell.length_c   1.000
_cell.angle_alpha   90.00
_cell.angle_beta   90.00
_cell.angle_gamma   90.00
#
_symmetry.space_group_name_H-M   'P 1'
#
loop_
_entity.id
_entity.type
_entity.pdbx_description
1 polymer ?
#
loop_
_entity_poly.entity_id
_entity_poly.type
_entity_poly.pdbx_seq_one_letter_code
_entity_poly.pdbx_strand_id
1 'polypeptide(L)'
;MLTKFSKENILLGFYVIYILIAGLMFELFPGNEKQPNGGVLMLYLFIPISIVYFMFHLIRQLFGKIDHTKCMLIHGAVWASILIILTVFKS
;
A
#
# COMPACT_ATOMS: atom_id res chain seq x y z
N MET A 1 -1.74 29.48 -2.97
CA MET A 1 -0.42 28.86 -3.18
C MET A 1 -0.61 27.36 -3.04
N LEU A 2 -0.68 26.61 -4.14
CA LEU A 2 -0.84 25.16 -4.09
C LEU A 2 0.47 24.58 -3.54
N THR A 3 0.49 24.15 -2.28
CA THR A 3 1.67 23.56 -1.65
C THR A 3 2.13 22.37 -2.49
N LYS A 4 3.35 22.45 -3.03
CA LYS A 4 3.95 21.38 -3.82
C LYS A 4 4.13 20.17 -2.89
N PHE A 5 3.31 19.14 -3.06
CA PHE A 5 3.42 17.92 -2.25
C PHE A 5 4.77 17.25 -2.52
N SER A 6 5.44 16.80 -1.46
CA SER A 6 6.63 15.97 -1.61
C SER A 6 6.25 14.59 -2.14
N LYS A 7 7.22 13.89 -2.72
CA LYS A 7 7.04 12.51 -3.20
C LYS A 7 6.64 11.56 -2.07
N GLU A 8 7.15 11.79 -0.86
CA GLU A 8 6.78 11.05 0.35
C GLU A 8 5.31 11.29 0.72
N ASN A 9 4.83 12.53 0.63
CA ASN A 9 3.42 12.87 0.91
C ASN A 9 2.48 12.21 -0.10
N ILE A 10 2.88 12.18 -1.38
CA ILE A 10 2.11 11.51 -2.44
C ILE A 10 2.06 10.01 -2.19
N LEU A 11 3.20 9.39 -1.84
CA LEU A 11 3.27 7.96 -1.53
C LEU A 11 2.44 7.60 -0.28
N LEU A 12 2.51 8.40 0.78
CA LEU A 12 1.67 8.23 1.96
C LEU A 12 0.20 8.38 1.61
N GLY A 13 -0.18 9.39 0.83
CA GLY A 13 -1.54 9.59 0.37
C GLY A 13 -2.06 8.38 -0.42
N PHE A 14 -1.25 7.84 -1.34
CA PHE A 14 -1.57 6.61 -2.07
C PHE A 14 -1.89 5.45 -1.12
N TYR A 15 -1.04 5.20 -0.13
CA TYR A 15 -1.24 4.12 0.83
C TYR A 15 -2.43 4.35 1.77
N VAL A 16 -2.64 5.58 2.24
CA VAL A 16 -3.77 5.92 3.12
C VAL A 16 -5.09 5.71 2.39
N ILE A 17 -5.23 6.25 1.17
CA ILE A 17 -6.44 6.07 0.36
C ILE A 17 -6.70 4.59 0.12
N TYR A 18 -5.64 3.85 -0.23
CA TYR A 18 -5.73 2.42 -0.44
C TYR A 18 -6.23 1.69 0.82
N ILE A 19 -5.60 1.87 1.98
CA ILE A 19 -5.99 1.19 3.22
C ILE A 19 -7.43 1.55 3.60
N LEU A 20 -7.85 2.81 3.42
CA LEU A 20 -9.23 3.23 3.64
C LEU A 20 -10.22 2.50 2.73
N ILE A 21 -9.91 2.36 1.44
CA ILE A 21 -10.73 1.60 0.51
C ILE A 21 -10.80 0.13 0.93
N ALA A 22 -9.68 -0.48 1.32
CA ALA A 22 -9.67 -1.86 1.80
C ALA A 22 -10.51 -2.03 3.08
N GLY A 23 -10.44 -1.09 4.02
CA GLY A 23 -11.27 -1.07 5.22
C GLY A 23 -12.76 -0.92 4.91
N LEU A 24 -13.13 -0.02 3.99
CA LEU A 24 -14.52 0.12 3.54
C LEU A 24 -15.02 -1.16 2.87
N MET A 25 -14.20 -1.80 2.04
CA MET A 25 -14.57 -3.05 1.37
C MET A 25 -14.66 -4.24 2.33
N PHE A 26 -13.94 -4.22 3.45
CA PHE A 26 -14.08 -5.20 4.52
C PHE A 26 -15.48 -5.14 5.13
N GLU A 27 -15.96 -3.92 5.46
CA GLU A 27 -17.27 -3.69 6.07
C GLU A 27 -18.43 -3.93 5.09
N LEU A 28 -18.30 -3.46 3.84
CA LEU A 28 -19.37 -3.52 2.85
C LEU A 28 -19.55 -4.92 2.23
N PHE A 29 -18.47 -5.71 2.17
CA PHE A 29 -18.46 -7.03 1.53
C PHE A 29 -17.85 -8.07 2.48
N PRO A 30 -18.61 -8.49 3.51
CA PRO A 30 -18.17 -9.52 4.44
C PRO A 30 -17.92 -10.83 3.69
N GLY A 31 -16.85 -11.53 4.08
CA GLY A 31 -16.49 -12.84 3.54
C GLY A 31 -17.27 -13.97 4.19
N ASN A 32 -16.94 -15.20 3.82
CA ASN A 32 -17.42 -16.41 4.48
C ASN A 32 -16.29 -17.46 4.54
N GLU A 33 -16.59 -18.64 5.09
CA GLU A 33 -15.63 -19.74 5.26
C GLU A 33 -14.92 -20.18 3.98
N LYS A 34 -15.46 -19.84 2.80
CA LYS A 34 -14.94 -20.23 1.48
C LYS A 34 -14.44 -19.05 0.65
N GLN A 35 -14.74 -17.81 1.05
CA GLN A 35 -14.47 -16.61 0.26
C GLN A 35 -13.90 -15.49 1.13
N PRO A 36 -12.71 -14.95 0.80
CA PRO A 36 -12.16 -13.82 1.53
C PRO A 36 -13.09 -12.61 1.41
N ASN A 37 -13.16 -11.81 2.48
CA ASN A 37 -13.91 -10.56 2.45
C ASN A 37 -13.32 -9.58 1.42
N GLY A 38 -14.13 -8.59 1.02
CA GLY A 38 -13.75 -7.60 0.00
C GLY A 38 -12.49 -6.82 0.36
N GLY A 39 -12.26 -6.55 1.65
CA GLY A 39 -11.05 -5.87 2.11
C GLY A 39 -9.78 -6.69 1.87
N VAL A 40 -9.80 -7.99 2.19
CA VAL A 40 -8.68 -8.91 1.95
C VAL A 40 -8.44 -9.09 0.45
N LEU A 41 -9.50 -9.20 -0.36
CA LEU A 41 -9.37 -9.27 -1.82
C LEU A 41 -8.73 -8.00 -2.37
N MET A 42 -9.15 -6.84 -1.87
CA MET A 42 -8.51 -5.58 -2.19
C MET A 42 -7.03 -5.64 -1.82
N LEU A 43 -6.68 -6.01 -0.59
CA LEU A 43 -5.28 -6.09 -0.16
C LEU A 43 -4.43 -6.93 -1.14
N TYR A 44 -4.93 -8.07 -1.62
CA TYR A 44 -4.26 -8.88 -2.64
C TYR A 44 -4.09 -8.18 -3.99
N LEU A 45 -5.10 -7.45 -4.46
CA LEU A 45 -5.01 -6.66 -5.70
C LEU A 45 -3.98 -5.54 -5.59
N PHE A 46 -3.82 -4.99 -4.40
CA PHE A 46 -2.96 -3.84 -4.18
C PHE A 46 -1.49 -4.19 -3.95
N ILE A 47 -1.17 -5.41 -3.53
CA ILE A 47 0.22 -5.91 -3.49
C ILE A 47 0.94 -5.70 -4.85
N PRO A 48 0.44 -6.18 -6.00
CA PRO A 48 1.13 -5.99 -7.28
C PRO A 48 1.21 -4.51 -7.70
N ILE A 49 0.15 -3.71 -7.47
CA ILE A 49 0.18 -2.26 -7.76
C ILE A 49 1.28 -1.58 -6.95
N SER A 50 1.36 -1.92 -5.66
CA SER A 50 2.36 -1.38 -4.76
C SER A 50 3.78 -1.80 -5.15
N ILE A 51 3.97 -3.01 -5.67
CA ILE A 51 5.28 -3.49 -6.16
C ILE A 51 5.72 -2.67 -7.38
N VAL A 52 4.82 -2.40 -8.33
CA VAL A 52 5.13 -1.55 -9.49
C VAL A 52 5.57 -0.15 -9.03
N TYR A 53 4.86 0.42 -8.06
CA TYR A 53 5.19 1.75 -7.55
C TYR A 53 6.51 1.78 -6.75
N PHE A 54 6.79 0.71 -6.01
CA PHE A 54 8.10 0.51 -5.38
C PHE A 54 9.22 0.41 -6.42
N MET A 55 9.04 -0.36 -7.49
CA MET A 55 10.05 -0.50 -8.55
C MET A 55 10.36 0.82 -9.24
N PHE A 56 9.34 1.66 -9.45
CA PHE A 56 9.56 3.03 -9.93
C PHE A 56 10.48 3.83 -9.00
N HIS A 57 10.21 3.82 -7.70
CA HIS A 57 11.06 4.53 -6.74
C HIS A 57 12.45 3.90 -6.60
N LEU A 58 12.57 2.57 -6.67
CA LEU A 58 13.83 1.84 -6.58
C LEU A 58 14.74 2.15 -7.78
N ILE A 59 14.21 2.10 -9.00
CA ILE A 59 14.97 2.46 -10.21
C ILE A 59 15.49 3.89 -10.11
N ARG A 60 14.65 4.82 -9.62
CA ARG A 60 15.05 6.22 -9.42
C ARG A 60 16.04 6.41 -8.27
N GLN A 61 16.02 5.56 -7.24
CA GLN A 61 17.03 5.54 -6.18
C GLN A 61 18.39 5.10 -6.71
N LEU A 62 18.41 4.02 -7.50
CA LEU A 62 19.64 3.38 -7.96
C LEU A 62 20.31 4.14 -9.11
N PHE A 63 19.52 4.72 -10.01
CA PHE A 63 20.02 5.32 -11.26
C PHE A 63 19.68 6.81 -11.40
N GLY A 64 18.86 7.37 -10.52
CA GLY A 64 18.43 8.77 -10.58
C GLY A 64 19.30 9.71 -9.73
N LYS A 65 19.09 11.01 -9.92
CA LYS A 65 19.72 12.07 -9.12
C LYS A 65 18.94 12.45 -7.85
N ILE A 66 17.82 11.78 -7.57
CA ILE A 66 16.89 12.12 -6.49
C ILE A 66 16.87 10.99 -5.48
N ASP A 67 17.14 11.31 -4.21
CA ASP A 67 17.03 10.36 -3.12
C ASP A 67 15.57 10.03 -2.78
N HIS A 68 15.26 8.74 -2.81
CA HIS A 68 14.00 8.06 -2.51
C HIS A 68 14.13 7.10 -1.32
N THR A 69 15.20 7.16 -0.52
CA THR A 69 15.37 6.29 0.67
C THR A 69 14.15 6.32 1.59
N LYS A 70 13.59 7.50 1.85
CA LYS A 70 12.37 7.64 2.66
C LYS A 70 11.16 6.93 2.02
N CYS A 71 11.02 6.98 0.70
CA CYS A 71 9.97 6.25 -0.01
C CYS A 71 10.15 4.74 0.17
N MET A 72 11.38 4.22 0.09
CA MET A 72 11.67 2.79 0.33
C MET A 72 11.25 2.36 1.73
N LEU A 73 11.57 3.18 2.74
CA LEU A 73 11.16 2.92 4.12
C LEU A 73 9.64 2.93 4.29
N ILE A 74 8.92 3.85 3.63
CA ILE A 74 7.45 3.88 3.65
C ILE A 74 6.88 2.60 3.01
N HIS A 75 7.36 2.19 1.83
CA HIS A 75 6.94 0.94 1.19
C HIS A 75 7.14 -0.26 2.13
N GLY A 76 8.33 -0.38 2.71
CA GLY A 76 8.66 -1.48 3.63
C GLY A 76 7.77 -1.50 4.87
N ALA A 77 7.55 -0.34 5.50
CA ALA A 77 6.70 -0.23 6.68
C ALA A 77 5.24 -0.64 6.39
N VAL A 78 4.69 -0.19 5.25
CA VAL A 78 3.31 -0.53 4.87
C VAL A 78 3.20 -2.01 4.47
N TRP A 79 4.18 -2.58 3.78
CA TRP A 79 4.16 -4.01 3.47
C TRP A 79 4.25 -4.88 4.72
N ALA A 80 5.09 -4.49 5.68
CA ALA A 80 5.17 -5.18 6.97
C ALA A 80 3.82 -5.15 7.69
N SER A 81 3.13 -4.01 7.73
CA SER A 81 1.82 -3.92 8.37
C SER A 81 0.74 -4.72 7.63
N ILE A 82 0.71 -4.69 6.30
CA ILE A 82 -0.22 -5.52 5.50
C ILE A 82 0.04 -7.01 5.73
N LEU A 83 1.31 -7.43 5.79
CA LEU A 83 1.66 -8.82 6.04
C LEU A 83 1.22 -9.27 7.43
N ILE A 84 1.39 -8.43 8.46
CA ILE A 84 0.86 -8.71 9.80
C ILE A 84 -0.66 -8.84 9.74
N ILE A 85 -1.35 -7.93 9.04
CA ILE A 85 -2.81 -7.99 8.93
C ILE A 85 -3.27 -9.29 8.27
N LEU A 86 -2.67 -9.66 7.14
CA LEU A 86 -3.03 -10.86 6.37
C LEU A 86 -2.66 -12.17 7.07
N THR A 87 -1.69 -12.16 7.98
CA THR A 87 -1.25 -13.37 8.72
C THR A 87 -1.98 -13.54 10.05
N VAL A 88 -2.23 -12.45 10.79
CA VAL A 88 -2.86 -12.47 12.11
C VAL A 88 -4.38 -12.52 12.01
N PHE A 89 -4.99 -11.79 11.07
CA PHE A 89 -6.45 -11.73 10.91
C PHE A 89 -6.98 -12.67 9.83
N LYS A 90 -6.22 -13.72 9.51
CA LYS A 90 -6.68 -14.82 8.66
C LYS A 90 -7.66 -15.69 9.47
N SER A 91 -8.86 -15.15 9.70
CA SER A 91 -10.02 -15.90 10.20
C SER A 91 -10.76 -16.55 9.04
#